data_AF-A0A1H4Q3G2-F1
#
_entry.id   AF-A0A1H4Q3G2-F1
#
_cell.length_a   1.000
_cell.length_b   1.000
_cell.length_c   1.000
_cell.angle_alpha   90.00
_cell.angle_beta   90.00
_cell.angle_gamma   90.00
#
_symmetry.space_group_name_H-M   'P 1'
#
loop_
_entity.id
_entity.type
_entity.pdbx_description
1 polymer ?
#
loop_
_entity_poly.entity_id
_entity_poly.type
_entity_poly.pdbx_seq_one_letter_code
_entity_poly.pdbx_strand_id
1 'polypeptide(L)'
;MHTGFLRMCLSMSANGLHYASCKLTLKAPGAHGPDRHPVVSQMVLGSDLRRHETRRRRGTALAAALLLSLGPALAACSDDEGGGSSETPPTPTVEQTQQSPAATAPADAGAAETEIKQNWQKFFDPKTSLKDKQTVLENGAQMAPVLQAFSGDERGGQVEAQVSKIEFTSPTEADVTYDLTLKGATALPNASGTAVEQDGTWKVSAKTLCALVQLSGNGSPIPGC
;
A
#
# COMPACT_ATOMS: atom_id res chain seq x y z
N MET A 1 26.75 38.70 22.49
CA MET A 1 26.18 38.19 23.76
C MET A 1 25.13 39.17 24.24
N HIS A 2 23.85 38.89 24.01
CA HIS A 2 22.73 39.56 24.66
C HIS A 2 21.63 38.51 24.83
N THR A 3 21.37 38.18 26.08
CA THR A 3 20.49 37.12 26.56
C THR A 3 19.04 37.65 26.53
N GLY A 4 18.25 37.20 25.56
CA GLY A 4 16.82 37.54 25.44
C GLY A 4 15.95 36.42 26.00
N PHE A 5 15.59 36.53 27.28
CA PHE A 5 14.64 35.65 27.96
C PHE A 5 13.21 36.03 27.51
N LEU A 6 12.50 35.17 26.77
CA LEU A 6 11.05 35.29 26.62
C LEU A 6 10.35 34.13 27.32
N ARG A 7 9.55 34.52 28.32
CA ARG A 7 8.68 33.70 29.15
C ARG A 7 7.79 32.77 28.33
N MET A 8 7.88 31.48 28.64
CA MET A 8 6.87 30.50 28.32
C MET A 8 5.70 30.68 29.28
N CYS A 9 4.51 31.05 28.78
CA CYS A 9 3.28 31.01 29.58
C CYS A 9 2.80 29.55 29.65
N LEU A 10 3.30 28.80 30.63
CA LEU A 10 2.67 27.55 31.05
C LEU A 10 1.58 27.90 32.07
N SER A 11 0.31 27.78 31.68
CA SER A 11 -0.79 27.68 32.63
C SER A 11 -1.35 26.27 32.52
N MET A 12 -1.13 25.48 33.56
CA MET A 12 -1.61 24.11 33.70
C MET A 12 -2.99 24.18 34.35
N SER A 13 -4.04 23.90 33.59
CA SER A 13 -5.41 23.78 34.10
C SER A 13 -6.05 22.52 33.54
N ALA A 14 -6.56 21.69 34.44
CA ALA A 14 -7.23 20.43 34.12
C ALA A 14 -8.54 20.72 33.38
N ASN A 15 -8.79 19.94 32.33
CA ASN A 15 -9.99 19.86 31.50
C ASN A 15 -10.08 20.87 30.33
N GLY A 16 -9.80 20.37 29.12
CA GLY A 16 -10.28 20.94 27.86
C GLY A 16 -9.28 21.85 27.14
N LEU A 17 -8.55 21.30 26.16
CA LEU A 17 -7.68 22.06 25.25
C LEU A 17 -8.52 22.89 24.27
N HIS A 18 -8.84 24.13 24.66
CA HIS A 18 -9.17 25.21 23.72
C HIS A 18 -7.85 25.88 23.29
N TYR A 19 -7.38 25.62 22.07
CA TYR A 19 -6.26 26.37 21.49
C TYR A 19 -6.75 27.79 21.12
N ALA A 20 -6.48 28.76 21.99
CA ALA A 20 -6.59 30.17 21.65
C ALA A 20 -5.40 30.57 20.76
N SER A 21 -5.68 30.88 19.49
CA SER A 21 -4.70 31.36 18.53
C SER A 21 -4.30 32.81 18.84
N CYS A 22 -3.12 33.04 19.42
CA CYS A 22 -2.53 34.37 19.50
C CYS A 22 -2.00 34.81 18.12
N LYS A 23 -2.77 35.64 17.40
CA LYS A 23 -2.26 36.37 16.23
C LYS A 23 -1.24 37.42 16.65
N LEU A 24 0.04 37.16 16.40
CA LEU A 24 1.09 38.18 16.39
C LEU A 24 1.21 38.75 14.98
N THR A 25 0.69 39.95 14.76
CA THR A 25 0.93 40.74 13.54
C THR A 25 2.29 41.44 13.66
N LEU A 26 3.35 40.84 13.08
CA LEU A 26 4.60 41.55 12.85
C LEU A 26 4.48 42.42 11.58
N LYS A 27 4.59 43.73 11.76
CA LYS A 27 4.70 44.76 10.71
C LYS A 27 6.15 44.80 10.22
N ALA A 28 6.39 44.42 8.96
CA ALA A 28 7.69 44.56 8.31
C ALA A 28 7.89 45.99 7.75
N PRO A 29 9.07 46.62 7.90
CA PRO A 29 9.48 47.80 7.15
C PRO A 29 10.07 47.41 5.79
N GLY A 30 9.72 48.18 4.76
CA GLY A 30 9.96 47.84 3.36
C GLY A 30 11.34 48.19 2.80
N ALA A 31 11.59 47.68 1.59
CA ALA A 31 12.24 48.34 0.44
C ALA A 31 12.65 47.26 -0.57
N HIS A 32 12.25 47.39 -1.84
CA HIS A 32 13.09 47.18 -3.01
C HIS A 32 12.38 47.75 -4.24
N GLY A 33 13.07 48.65 -4.95
CA GLY A 33 12.55 49.33 -6.14
C GLY A 33 12.53 48.42 -7.38
N PRO A 34 11.74 48.76 -8.41
CA PRO A 34 11.74 48.02 -9.66
C PRO A 34 12.85 48.54 -10.59
N ASP A 35 13.87 47.71 -10.81
CA ASP A 35 14.78 47.89 -11.93
C ASP A 35 14.07 47.60 -13.24
N ARG A 36 14.35 48.47 -14.22
CA ARG A 36 13.75 48.52 -15.54
C ARG A 36 14.70 47.90 -16.57
N HIS A 37 14.16 46.93 -17.32
CA HIS A 37 14.52 46.51 -18.70
C HIS A 37 15.86 45.72 -18.87
N PRO A 38 16.06 44.90 -19.94
CA PRO A 38 15.39 44.96 -21.25
C PRO A 38 14.94 43.62 -21.90
N VAL A 39 14.40 43.86 -23.09
CA VAL A 39 13.75 43.09 -24.14
C VAL A 39 14.69 42.07 -24.83
N VAL A 40 14.07 41.07 -25.49
CA VAL A 40 14.48 40.31 -26.70
C VAL A 40 14.95 38.85 -26.51
N SER A 41 14.45 38.01 -27.44
CA SER A 41 14.85 36.65 -27.86
C SER A 41 14.10 35.48 -27.20
N GLN A 42 13.38 34.59 -27.90
CA GLN A 42 13.07 34.40 -29.31
C GLN A 42 11.72 33.64 -29.43
N MET A 43 10.92 33.99 -30.43
CA MET A 43 9.89 33.08 -30.97
C MET A 43 10.60 32.11 -31.91
N VAL A 44 10.70 30.83 -31.53
CA VAL A 44 11.03 29.77 -32.48
C VAL A 44 9.78 29.44 -33.27
N LEU A 45 9.84 29.91 -34.51
CA LEU A 45 8.93 29.69 -35.60
C LEU A 45 9.22 28.32 -36.23
N GLY A 46 8.18 27.51 -36.39
CA GLY A 46 8.02 26.65 -37.58
C GLY A 46 8.76 25.32 -37.59
N SER A 47 7.97 24.24 -37.67
CA SER A 47 8.24 23.10 -38.55
C SER A 47 6.95 22.30 -38.77
N ASP A 48 6.04 22.86 -39.57
CA ASP A 48 5.08 22.05 -40.33
C ASP A 48 5.69 21.74 -41.70
N LEU A 49 5.81 20.44 -42.03
CA LEU A 49 5.30 19.80 -43.26
C LEU A 49 6.10 18.55 -43.67
N ARG A 50 5.29 17.56 -44.12
CA ARG A 50 5.59 16.35 -44.91
C ARG A 50 6.01 15.13 -44.09
N ARG A 51 5.48 13.92 -44.31
CA ARG A 51 4.94 13.36 -45.55
C ARG A 51 3.99 12.19 -45.24
N HIS A 52 2.85 12.27 -45.89
CA HIS A 52 1.85 11.26 -46.24
C HIS A 52 2.37 9.84 -46.51
N GLU A 53 1.72 8.80 -45.97
CA GLU A 53 1.40 7.57 -46.71
C GLU A 53 0.07 6.94 -46.25
N THR A 54 -0.92 7.02 -47.12
CA THR A 54 -2.11 6.17 -47.16
C THR A 54 -1.85 4.92 -48.01
N ARG A 55 -1.99 3.71 -47.44
CA ARG A 55 -2.36 2.43 -48.11
C ARG A 55 -2.60 1.40 -47.01
N ARG A 56 -3.82 1.03 -46.62
CA ARG A 56 -4.82 0.18 -47.30
C ARG A 56 -4.27 -1.21 -47.69
N ARG A 57 -4.57 -2.25 -46.90
CA ARG A 57 -5.46 -3.40 -47.27
C ARG A 57 -5.34 -4.61 -46.32
N ARG A 58 -6.52 -5.11 -45.91
CA ARG A 58 -7.04 -6.50 -45.88
C ARG A 58 -6.29 -7.52 -45.01
N GLY A 59 -6.90 -8.44 -44.26
CA GLY A 59 -8.24 -8.99 -44.04
C GLY A 59 -8.05 -10.00 -42.88
N THR A 60 -9.03 -10.52 -42.16
CA THR A 60 -10.19 -11.29 -42.61
C THR A 60 -11.15 -11.45 -41.42
N ALA A 61 -12.44 -11.26 -41.69
CA ALA A 61 -13.52 -11.73 -40.83
C ALA A 61 -13.59 -13.25 -40.85
N LEU A 62 -13.89 -13.88 -39.71
CA LEU A 62 -14.60 -15.15 -39.66
C LEU A 62 -15.60 -15.11 -38.50
N ALA A 63 -16.82 -15.51 -38.83
CA ALA A 63 -18.03 -15.38 -38.05
C ALA A 63 -18.33 -16.65 -37.23
N ALA A 64 -19.13 -16.45 -36.17
CA ALA A 64 -20.21 -17.31 -35.64
C ALA A 64 -19.96 -18.80 -35.35
N ALA A 65 -20.28 -19.23 -34.13
CA ALA A 65 -21.37 -20.20 -33.88
C ALA A 65 -21.63 -20.37 -32.36
N LEU A 66 -22.92 -20.43 -32.00
CA LEU A 66 -23.46 -20.75 -30.68
C LEU A 66 -23.22 -22.22 -30.32
N LEU A 67 -23.08 -22.53 -29.02
CA LEU A 67 -23.76 -23.69 -28.42
C LEU A 67 -24.22 -23.37 -27.00
N LEU A 68 -25.54 -23.30 -26.83
CA LEU A 68 -26.24 -23.52 -25.58
C LEU A 68 -26.08 -24.99 -25.16
N SER A 69 -25.91 -25.26 -23.88
CA SER A 69 -26.36 -26.53 -23.28
C SER A 69 -26.89 -26.27 -21.87
N LEU A 70 -28.21 -26.22 -21.80
CA LEU A 70 -29.06 -26.28 -20.63
C LEU A 70 -29.40 -27.77 -20.42
N GLY A 71 -29.33 -28.33 -19.21
CA GLY A 71 -29.90 -29.66 -18.97
C GLY A 71 -29.52 -30.39 -17.67
N PRO A 72 -30.47 -30.65 -16.75
CA PRO A 72 -30.28 -31.37 -15.48
C PRO A 72 -30.65 -32.87 -15.58
N ALA A 73 -30.21 -33.70 -14.63
CA ALA A 73 -30.84 -35.00 -14.36
C ALA A 73 -30.62 -35.46 -12.90
N LEU A 74 -31.74 -35.68 -12.20
CA LEU A 74 -31.90 -36.47 -10.99
C LEU A 74 -32.30 -37.91 -11.40
N ALA A 75 -32.31 -38.84 -10.42
CA ALA A 75 -32.69 -40.27 -10.48
C ALA A 75 -31.50 -41.22 -10.71
N ALA A 76 -31.43 -42.44 -10.16
CA ALA A 76 -32.18 -43.16 -9.13
C ALA A 76 -31.39 -44.44 -8.81
N CYS A 77 -31.71 -45.04 -7.67
CA CYS A 77 -31.41 -46.38 -7.17
C CYS A 77 -30.84 -47.43 -8.15
N SER A 78 -29.85 -48.20 -7.70
CA SER A 78 -29.75 -49.61 -8.08
C SER A 78 -29.46 -50.44 -6.83
N ASP A 79 -30.46 -51.25 -6.50
CA ASP A 79 -30.48 -52.31 -5.51
C ASP A 79 -29.90 -53.57 -6.15
N ASP A 80 -28.96 -54.26 -5.49
CA ASP A 80 -28.51 -55.60 -5.90
C ASP A 80 -28.30 -56.45 -4.65
N GLU A 81 -29.33 -57.22 -4.31
CA GLU A 81 -29.33 -58.29 -3.32
C GLU A 81 -28.77 -59.57 -3.97
N GLY A 82 -27.53 -59.94 -3.61
CA GLY A 82 -26.87 -61.15 -4.11
C GLY A 82 -25.92 -61.75 -3.08
N GLY A 83 -26.37 -62.80 -2.39
CA GLY A 83 -25.65 -63.46 -1.31
C GLY A 83 -24.40 -64.24 -1.74
N GLY A 84 -23.44 -64.32 -0.82
CA GLY A 84 -22.27 -65.19 -0.91
C GLY A 84 -21.42 -65.14 0.35
N SER A 85 -21.54 -66.14 1.22
CA SER A 85 -20.64 -66.36 2.36
C SER A 85 -19.22 -66.65 1.86
N SER A 86 -18.20 -65.97 2.41
CA SER A 86 -16.95 -66.53 2.95
C SER A 86 -15.83 -65.49 3.04
N GLU A 87 -15.19 -65.47 4.21
CA GLU A 87 -13.80 -65.07 4.50
C GLU A 87 -13.38 -63.59 4.36
N THR A 88 -12.77 -63.11 5.44
CA THR A 88 -12.37 -61.74 5.73
C THR A 88 -11.17 -61.28 4.90
N PRO A 89 -11.24 -60.12 4.22
CA PRO A 89 -10.06 -59.32 3.86
C PRO A 89 -9.79 -58.27 4.95
N PRO A 90 -8.51 -57.93 5.26
CA PRO A 90 -8.23 -56.84 6.19
C PRO A 90 -8.81 -55.54 5.65
N THR A 91 -9.62 -54.86 6.46
CA THR A 91 -10.07 -53.50 6.19
C THR A 91 -8.83 -52.62 6.03
N PRO A 92 -8.60 -51.95 4.89
CA PRO A 92 -7.65 -50.84 4.89
C PRO A 92 -8.24 -49.79 5.83
N THR A 93 -7.58 -49.56 6.97
CA THR A 93 -7.78 -48.34 7.74
C THR A 93 -7.43 -47.20 6.81
N VAL A 94 -8.46 -46.61 6.19
CA VAL A 94 -8.33 -45.31 5.55
C VAL A 94 -7.97 -44.38 6.70
N GLU A 95 -6.69 -44.05 6.79
CA GLU A 95 -6.20 -42.97 7.63
C GLU A 95 -6.87 -41.71 7.08
N GLN A 96 -8.04 -41.44 7.62
CA GLN A 96 -8.81 -40.25 7.30
C GLN A 96 -8.04 -39.12 7.96
N THR A 97 -7.04 -38.60 7.24
CA THR A 97 -6.37 -37.36 7.60
C THR A 97 -7.46 -36.30 7.62
N GLN A 98 -8.02 -36.06 8.81
CA GLN A 98 -8.89 -34.92 9.06
C GLN A 98 -8.06 -33.69 8.75
N GLN A 99 -8.26 -33.12 7.56
CA GLN A 99 -7.73 -31.81 7.22
C GLN A 99 -8.37 -30.82 8.20
N SER A 100 -7.65 -30.51 9.28
CA SER A 100 -8.00 -29.40 10.15
C SER A 100 -8.08 -28.14 9.29
N PRO A 101 -9.11 -27.29 9.49
CA PRO A 101 -9.17 -26.00 8.81
C PRO A 101 -7.84 -25.25 8.99
N ALA A 102 -7.28 -24.71 7.90
CA ALA A 102 -6.11 -23.87 7.99
C ALA A 102 -6.42 -22.66 8.89
N ALA A 103 -5.56 -22.38 9.86
CA ALA A 103 -5.72 -21.21 10.72
C ALA A 103 -5.64 -19.94 9.86
N THR A 104 -6.59 -19.02 10.05
CA THR A 104 -6.66 -17.75 9.32
C THR A 104 -6.00 -16.59 10.05
N ALA A 105 -5.36 -16.84 11.20
CA ALA A 105 -4.76 -15.82 12.05
C ALA A 105 -3.53 -16.36 12.80
N PRO A 106 -2.62 -15.48 13.25
CA PRO A 106 -1.48 -15.86 14.08
C PRO A 106 -1.91 -16.36 15.46
N ALA A 107 -1.01 -17.10 16.13
CA ALA A 107 -1.26 -17.65 17.46
C ALA A 107 -1.58 -16.57 18.52
N ASP A 108 -0.94 -15.39 18.41
CA ASP A 108 -1.25 -14.21 19.22
C ASP A 108 -1.61 -13.02 18.32
N ALA A 109 -2.89 -12.94 17.95
CA ALA A 109 -3.44 -11.88 17.12
C ALA A 109 -3.32 -10.49 17.77
N GLY A 110 -3.44 -10.38 19.10
CA GLY A 110 -3.39 -9.10 19.80
C GLY A 110 -1.98 -8.49 19.79
N ALA A 111 -0.96 -9.32 20.01
CA ALA A 111 0.43 -8.91 19.87
C ALA A 111 0.76 -8.55 18.43
N ALA A 112 0.34 -9.37 17.46
CA ALA A 112 0.56 -9.12 16.04
C ALA A 112 -0.08 -7.79 15.58
N GLU A 113 -1.33 -7.51 15.96
CA GLU A 113 -1.97 -6.23 15.63
C GLU A 113 -1.21 -5.03 16.19
N THR A 114 -0.73 -5.15 17.43
CA THR A 114 0.02 -4.08 18.09
C THR A 114 1.34 -3.82 17.37
N GLU A 115 2.07 -4.89 17.04
CA GLU A 115 3.33 -4.78 16.29
C GLU A 115 3.11 -4.21 14.88
N ILE A 116 2.10 -4.68 14.15
CA ILE A 116 1.74 -4.14 12.83
C ILE A 116 1.50 -2.64 12.93
N LYS A 117 0.68 -2.17 13.88
CA LYS A 117 0.40 -0.73 14.04
C LYS A 117 1.67 0.09 14.28
N GLN A 118 2.54 -0.38 15.18
CA GLN A 118 3.79 0.30 15.52
C GLN A 118 4.77 0.33 14.35
N ASN A 119 4.96 -0.80 13.68
CA ASN A 119 5.89 -0.93 12.55
C ASN A 119 5.39 -0.17 11.32
N TRP A 120 4.07 -0.13 11.10
CA TRP A 120 3.45 0.70 10.06
C TRP A 120 3.72 2.19 10.32
N GLN A 121 3.47 2.67 11.54
CA GLN A 121 3.79 4.05 11.93
C GLN A 121 5.27 4.36 11.76
N LYS A 122 6.16 3.50 12.25
CA LYS A 122 7.61 3.64 12.10
C LYS A 122 8.03 3.71 10.63
N PHE A 123 7.48 2.85 9.77
CA PHE A 123 7.79 2.83 8.36
C PHE A 123 7.44 4.14 7.66
N PHE A 124 6.29 4.74 7.98
CA PHE A 124 5.85 5.98 7.34
C PHE A 124 6.43 7.23 7.99
N ASP A 125 6.66 7.27 9.31
CA ASP A 125 7.14 8.46 10.02
C ASP A 125 8.34 9.13 9.31
N PRO A 126 8.24 10.42 8.93
CA PRO A 126 9.29 11.13 8.20
C PRO A 126 10.58 11.32 9.02
N LYS A 127 10.53 11.10 10.34
CA LYS A 127 11.69 11.18 11.25
C LYS A 127 12.46 9.86 11.33
N THR A 128 11.87 8.75 10.89
CA THR A 128 12.54 7.44 10.90
C THR A 128 13.62 7.40 9.83
N SER A 129 14.83 6.98 10.19
CA SER A 129 15.92 6.84 9.23
C SER A 129 15.61 5.77 8.16
N LEU A 130 16.21 5.87 6.97
CA LEU A 130 16.05 4.82 5.94
C LEU A 130 16.47 3.44 6.47
N LYS A 131 17.52 3.39 7.30
CA LYS A 131 18.00 2.12 7.86
C LYS A 131 16.98 1.50 8.82
N ASP A 132 16.32 2.32 9.63
CA ASP A 132 15.27 1.88 10.55
C ASP A 132 13.98 1.50 9.82
N LYS A 133 13.66 2.18 8.71
CA LYS A 133 12.54 1.80 7.84
C LYS A 133 12.79 0.42 7.20
N GLN A 134 14.03 0.08 6.83
CA GLN A 134 14.37 -1.25 6.31
C GLN A 134 14.12 -2.39 7.31
N THR A 135 14.22 -2.14 8.62
CA THR A 135 13.99 -3.21 9.61
C THR A 135 12.53 -3.62 9.71
N VAL A 136 11.62 -2.73 9.31
CA VAL A 136 10.16 -2.92 9.34
C VAL A 136 9.57 -3.07 7.93
N LEU A 137 10.42 -3.26 6.92
CA LEU A 137 10.05 -3.49 5.53
C LEU A 137 10.44 -4.92 5.16
N GLU A 138 9.51 -5.66 4.58
CA GLU A 138 9.76 -6.98 3.99
C GLU A 138 10.93 -6.89 3.01
N ASN A 139 11.89 -7.82 3.13
CA ASN A 139 13.10 -7.82 2.30
C ASN A 139 13.84 -6.47 2.30
N GLY A 140 13.81 -5.72 3.42
CA GLY A 140 14.23 -4.32 3.47
C GLY A 140 15.62 -4.01 2.90
N ALA A 141 16.60 -4.91 3.04
CA ALA A 141 17.92 -4.75 2.42
C ALA A 141 17.86 -4.78 0.89
N GLN A 142 17.05 -5.66 0.30
CA GLN A 142 16.85 -5.77 -1.14
C GLN A 142 15.97 -4.61 -1.67
N MET A 143 15.04 -4.13 -0.84
CA MET A 143 14.16 -3.01 -1.14
C MET A 143 14.79 -1.62 -0.90
N ALA A 144 16.07 -1.55 -0.50
CA ALA A 144 16.72 -0.28 -0.21
C ALA A 144 16.63 0.76 -1.35
N PRO A 145 16.82 0.40 -2.64
CA PRO A 145 16.67 1.36 -3.74
C PRO A 145 15.23 1.87 -3.90
N VAL A 146 14.23 1.00 -3.77
CA VAL A 146 12.81 1.35 -3.85
C VAL A 146 12.42 2.27 -2.70
N LEU A 147 12.85 1.93 -1.48
CA LEU A 147 12.61 2.72 -0.28
C LEU A 147 13.25 4.11 -0.38
N GLN A 148 14.45 4.21 -0.95
CA GLN A 148 15.12 5.48 -1.20
C GLN A 148 14.35 6.32 -2.23
N ALA A 149 13.85 5.72 -3.30
CA ALA A 149 13.02 6.41 -4.29
C ALA A 149 11.72 6.94 -3.65
N PHE A 150 11.04 6.13 -2.84
CA PHE A 150 9.84 6.54 -2.12
C PHE A 150 10.10 7.68 -1.12
N SER A 151 11.10 7.52 -0.26
CA SER A 151 11.39 8.49 0.81
C SER A 151 12.08 9.76 0.31
N GLY A 152 12.70 9.71 -0.87
CA GLY A 152 13.33 10.85 -1.53
C GLY A 152 12.35 11.68 -2.38
N ASP A 153 11.17 11.14 -2.67
CA ASP A 153 10.10 11.89 -3.35
C ASP A 153 9.55 13.00 -2.46
N GLU A 154 9.19 14.14 -3.05
CA GLU A 154 8.70 15.31 -2.31
C GLU A 154 7.51 14.94 -1.43
N ARG A 155 6.62 14.05 -1.89
CA ARG A 155 5.46 13.64 -1.11
C ARG A 155 5.80 12.45 -0.22
N GLY A 156 6.44 11.41 -0.76
CA GLY A 156 6.71 10.16 -0.05
C GLY A 156 7.62 10.31 1.19
N GLY A 157 8.52 11.30 1.19
CA GLY A 157 9.38 11.59 2.35
C GLY A 157 8.69 12.34 3.51
N GLN A 158 7.43 12.76 3.34
CA GLN A 158 6.73 13.61 4.30
C GLN A 158 5.42 13.00 4.82
N VAL A 159 5.04 11.80 4.35
CA VAL A 159 3.78 11.17 4.75
C VAL A 159 3.89 10.51 6.11
N GLU A 160 2.81 10.55 6.89
CA GLU A 160 2.61 9.72 8.08
C GLU A 160 1.45 8.76 7.79
N ALA A 161 1.37 7.65 8.52
CA ALA A 161 0.29 6.69 8.36
C ALA A 161 -0.47 6.46 9.67
N GLN A 162 -1.80 6.36 9.56
CA GLN A 162 -2.67 5.94 10.65
C GLN A 162 -3.42 4.68 10.22
N VAL A 163 -3.14 3.56 10.89
CA VAL A 163 -3.88 2.31 10.67
C VAL A 163 -5.26 2.41 11.29
N SER A 164 -6.29 2.03 10.53
CA SER A 164 -7.69 2.02 10.95
C SER A 164 -8.27 0.61 11.07
N LYS A 165 -7.75 -0.36 10.30
CA LYS A 165 -8.22 -1.74 10.32
C LYS A 165 -7.07 -2.71 10.01
N ILE A 166 -7.07 -3.86 10.67
CA ILE A 166 -6.20 -5.01 10.37
C ILE A 166 -7.09 -6.24 10.26
N GLU A 167 -6.90 -7.03 9.21
CA GLU A 167 -7.59 -8.30 8.99
C GLU A 167 -6.56 -9.38 8.66
N PHE A 168 -6.38 -10.36 9.54
CA PHE A 168 -5.50 -11.49 9.26
C PHE A 168 -6.11 -12.38 8.18
N THR A 169 -5.31 -12.68 7.17
CA THR A 169 -5.67 -13.57 6.06
C THR A 169 -4.99 -14.94 6.20
N SER A 170 -3.92 -15.00 6.99
CA SER A 170 -3.20 -16.22 7.36
C SER A 170 -2.44 -16.02 8.68
N PRO A 171 -1.72 -17.03 9.21
CA PRO A 171 -0.88 -16.86 10.38
C PRO A 171 0.29 -15.87 10.19
N THR A 172 0.64 -15.54 8.95
CA THR A 172 1.82 -14.71 8.60
C THR A 172 1.49 -13.55 7.66
N GLU A 173 0.22 -13.31 7.35
CA GLU A 173 -0.21 -12.20 6.48
C GLU A 173 -1.46 -11.51 7.04
N ALA A 174 -1.54 -10.20 6.84
CA ALA A 174 -2.70 -9.40 7.18
C ALA A 174 -2.94 -8.28 6.16
N ASP A 175 -4.20 -8.03 5.83
CA ASP A 175 -4.62 -6.82 5.13
C ASP A 175 -4.73 -5.65 6.11
N VAL A 176 -4.19 -4.50 5.72
CA VAL A 176 -4.13 -3.29 6.53
C VAL A 176 -4.85 -2.17 5.79
N THR A 177 -5.85 -1.59 6.43
CA THR A 177 -6.47 -0.33 5.99
C THR A 177 -5.86 0.82 6.76
N TYR A 178 -5.43 1.86 6.06
CA TYR A 178 -4.74 3.00 6.66
C TYR A 178 -5.02 4.30 5.89
N ASP A 179 -4.84 5.42 6.58
CA ASP A 179 -4.82 6.74 5.98
C ASP A 179 -3.37 7.22 5.88
N LEU A 180 -3.00 7.83 4.75
CA LEU A 180 -1.77 8.62 4.66
C LEU A 180 -2.09 10.10 4.85
N THR A 181 -1.39 10.73 5.78
CA THR A 181 -1.45 12.17 6.01
C THR A 181 -0.18 12.83 5.51
N LEU A 182 -0.30 14.08 5.05
CA LEU A 182 0.81 14.91 4.64
C LEU A 182 0.68 16.24 5.39
N LYS A 183 1.65 16.55 6.25
CA LYS A 183 1.63 17.77 7.10
C LYS A 183 0.33 17.89 7.92
N GLY A 184 -0.16 16.76 8.43
CA GLY A 184 -1.38 16.69 9.26
C GLY A 184 -2.71 16.67 8.49
N ALA A 185 -2.71 16.78 7.16
CA ALA A 185 -3.91 16.65 6.33
C ALA A 185 -3.96 15.27 5.67
N THR A 186 -5.11 14.59 5.69
CA THR A 186 -5.27 13.31 5.00
C THR A 186 -5.15 13.49 3.49
N ALA A 187 -4.13 12.86 2.90
CA ALA A 187 -3.82 12.91 1.48
C ALA A 187 -4.33 11.66 0.73
N LEU A 188 -4.31 10.50 1.38
CA LEU A 188 -4.86 9.25 0.84
C LEU A 188 -5.65 8.52 1.93
N PRO A 189 -6.98 8.69 1.97
CA PRO A 189 -7.83 8.00 2.93
C PRO A 189 -8.11 6.55 2.48
N ASN A 190 -8.30 5.65 3.45
CA ASN A 190 -8.70 4.26 3.24
C ASN A 190 -7.82 3.51 2.24
N ALA A 191 -6.52 3.78 2.25
CA ALA A 191 -5.54 3.01 1.49
C ALA A 191 -5.50 1.57 2.00
N SER A 192 -5.25 0.64 1.09
CA SER A 192 -5.07 -0.78 1.40
C SER A 192 -3.61 -1.17 1.21
N GLY A 193 -3.12 -2.00 2.11
CA GLY A 193 -1.79 -2.59 2.06
C GLY A 193 -1.79 -3.95 2.75
N THR A 194 -0.64 -4.59 2.76
CA THR A 194 -0.45 -5.91 3.35
C THR A 194 0.73 -5.84 4.33
N ALA A 195 0.55 -6.42 5.52
CA ALA A 195 1.63 -6.73 6.44
C ALA A 195 1.98 -8.22 6.33
N VAL A 196 3.26 -8.53 6.46
CA VAL A 196 3.79 -9.91 6.43
C VAL A 196 4.67 -10.15 7.65
N GLU A 197 4.58 -11.33 8.23
CA GLU A 197 5.48 -11.79 9.28
C GLU A 197 6.74 -12.36 8.62
N GLN A 198 7.91 -11.81 8.94
CA GLN A 198 9.19 -12.28 8.42
C GLN A 198 10.25 -12.22 9.52
N ASP A 199 10.81 -13.38 9.87
CA ASP A 199 11.87 -13.55 10.88
C ASP A 199 11.44 -13.17 12.32
N GLY A 200 10.18 -13.41 12.68
CA GLY A 200 9.60 -13.07 13.98
C GLY A 200 9.16 -11.61 14.10
N THR A 201 8.92 -10.92 12.99
CA THR A 201 8.57 -9.49 13.00
C THR A 201 7.54 -9.20 11.91
N TRP A 202 6.45 -8.55 12.29
CA TRP A 202 5.47 -8.04 11.33
C TRP A 202 5.98 -6.78 10.61
N LYS A 203 6.05 -6.84 9.28
CA LYS A 203 6.64 -5.82 8.42
C LYS A 203 5.64 -5.32 7.38
N VAL A 204 5.84 -4.10 6.89
CA VAL A 204 5.17 -3.61 5.68
C VAL A 204 5.65 -4.46 4.50
N SER A 205 4.73 -4.98 3.68
CA SER A 205 5.11 -5.79 2.51
C SER A 205 5.80 -4.96 1.42
N ALA A 206 6.69 -5.60 0.67
CA ALA A 206 7.33 -5.03 -0.51
C ALA A 206 6.26 -4.62 -1.54
N LYS A 207 5.18 -5.41 -1.68
CA LYS A 207 4.03 -5.11 -2.52
C LYS A 207 3.38 -3.76 -2.17
N THR A 208 3.22 -3.46 -0.88
CA THR A 208 2.64 -2.19 -0.43
C THR A 208 3.52 -1.02 -0.83
N LEU A 209 4.82 -1.10 -0.58
CA LEU A 209 5.77 -0.08 -1.00
C LEU A 209 5.73 0.12 -2.53
N CYS A 210 5.80 -0.96 -3.30
CA CYS A 210 5.76 -0.91 -4.75
C CYS A 210 4.49 -0.25 -5.30
N ALA A 211 3.32 -0.56 -4.74
CA ALA A 211 2.07 0.08 -5.12
C ALA A 211 2.09 1.60 -4.86
N LEU A 212 2.68 2.03 -3.74
CA LEU A 212 2.79 3.45 -3.40
C LEU A 212 3.76 4.20 -4.31
N VAL A 213 4.88 3.60 -4.71
CA VAL A 213 5.78 4.24 -5.70
C VAL A 213 5.12 4.31 -7.07
N GLN A 214 4.35 3.31 -7.48
CA GLN A 214 3.59 3.39 -8.74
C GLN A 214 2.56 4.53 -8.73
N LEU A 215 1.95 4.82 -7.57
CA LEU A 215 1.04 5.95 -7.39
C LEU A 215 1.73 7.32 -7.50
N SER A 216 3.06 7.42 -7.28
CA SER A 216 3.79 8.69 -7.39
C SER A 216 4.17 9.09 -8.83
N GLY A 217 3.87 8.25 -9.83
CA GLY A 217 3.65 8.71 -11.21
C GLY A 217 4.84 8.65 -12.17
N ASN A 218 5.86 7.82 -11.93
CA ASN A 218 7.03 7.69 -12.80
C ASN A 218 6.91 6.60 -13.89
N GLY A 219 5.83 5.81 -13.92
CA GLY A 219 5.37 4.96 -15.05
C GLY A 219 6.36 3.91 -15.61
N SER A 220 7.60 3.91 -15.12
CA SER A 220 8.70 3.06 -15.52
C SER A 220 8.82 1.93 -14.50
N PRO A 221 9.13 0.70 -14.92
CA PRO A 221 9.44 -0.38 -13.99
C PRO A 221 10.53 0.07 -13.01
N ILE A 222 10.27 -0.08 -11.72
CA ILE A 222 11.23 0.27 -10.67
C ILE A 222 11.91 -1.03 -10.29
N PRO A 223 13.20 -1.25 -10.55
CA PRO A 223 13.86 -2.50 -10.19
C PRO A 223 13.63 -2.87 -8.72
N GLY A 224 13.06 -4.06 -8.48
CA GLY A 224 12.58 -4.50 -7.16
C GLY A 224 11.05 -4.43 -7.00
N CYS A 225 10.40 -3.78 -7.94
CA CYS A 225 9.00 -3.83 -8.32
C CYS A 225 8.92 -4.19 -9.83
#